data_AF-A0A497HYA4-F1
#
_entry.id   AF-A0A497HYA4-F1
#
_cell.length_a   1.000
_cell.length_b   1.000
_cell.length_c   1.000
_cell.angle_alpha   90.00
_cell.angle_beta   90.00
_cell.angle_gamma   90.00
#
_symmetry.space_group_name_H-M   'P 1'
#
loop_
_entity.id
_entity.type
_entity.pdbx_description
1 polymer ?
#
loop_
_entity_poly.entity_id
_entity_poly.type
_entity_poly.pdbx_seq_one_letter_code
_entity_poly.pdbx_strand_id
1 'polypeptide(L)'
;MKLQELPNVEHKIKLHEIISTITTILKDDHVNPVTKQALRTAISVVRSASRWWDQWPIRNVDKSWEHIIYEVSHEPSILWHYITVLRGPDKDDSWPSAKVLFTCPLRGRTVMALDVDDFLALSKDDMVHGFIDIKARKEELQHYLHHIISVWECFYPSIAKLLRGVFFVGNIKVDVGAIRYIELIRKWLQNSEVIITEKEGKVG
;
A
#
# COMPACT_ATOMS: atom_id res chain seq x y z
N MET A 1 12.40 23.85 -6.73
CA MET A 1 11.31 22.84 -6.74
C MET A 1 10.17 23.46 -5.96
N LYS A 2 9.02 23.76 -6.60
CA LYS A 2 7.91 24.44 -5.93
C LYS A 2 7.38 23.50 -4.85
N LEU A 3 7.50 23.91 -3.59
CA LEU A 3 6.68 23.38 -2.49
C LEU A 3 5.23 23.55 -2.96
N GLN A 4 4.58 22.46 -3.36
CA GLN A 4 3.13 22.44 -3.43
C GLN A 4 2.66 22.81 -2.03
N GLU A 5 1.84 23.86 -1.98
CA GLU A 5 1.31 24.45 -0.76
C GLU A 5 0.81 23.34 0.16
N LEU A 6 1.38 23.29 1.38
CA LEU A 6 0.79 22.51 2.48
C LEU A 6 -0.72 22.76 2.46
N PRO A 7 -1.57 21.71 2.53
CA PRO A 7 -2.98 21.88 2.29
C PRO A 7 -3.55 22.83 3.35
N ASN A 8 -3.97 24.00 2.85
CA ASN A 8 -4.45 25.18 3.56
C ASN A 8 -5.39 24.82 4.72
N VAL A 9 -5.42 25.65 5.78
CA VAL A 9 -6.39 25.63 6.90
C VAL A 9 -7.83 25.40 6.39
N GLU A 10 -8.14 25.93 5.20
CA GLU A 10 -9.40 25.73 4.49
C GLU A 10 -9.76 24.25 4.21
N HIS A 11 -8.79 23.38 3.89
CA HIS A 11 -9.03 21.95 3.70
C HIS A 11 -9.34 21.24 5.03
N LYS A 12 -8.68 21.64 6.12
CA LYS A 12 -8.96 21.11 7.47
C LYS A 12 -10.35 21.52 7.96
N ILE A 13 -10.81 22.73 7.60
CA ILE A 13 -12.18 23.19 7.85
C ILE A 13 -13.17 22.34 7.04
N LYS A 14 -12.95 22.16 5.73
CA LYS A 14 -13.80 21.31 4.87
C LYS A 14 -13.89 19.86 5.37
N LEU A 15 -12.81 19.29 5.88
CA LEU A 15 -12.82 17.95 6.48
C LEU A 15 -13.72 17.87 7.72
N HIS A 16 -13.68 18.88 8.59
CA HIS A 16 -14.58 18.94 9.76
C HIS A 16 -16.05 19.08 9.33
N GLU A 17 -16.34 19.87 8.30
CA GLU A 17 -17.69 20.02 7.75
C GLU A 17 -18.22 18.71 7.16
N ILE A 18 -17.37 17.97 6.43
CA ILE A 18 -17.70 16.65 5.89
C ILE A 18 -17.98 15.65 7.03
N ILE A 19 -17.13 15.58 8.06
CA ILE A 19 -17.36 14.70 9.22
C ILE A 19 -18.69 15.06 9.90
N SER A 20 -18.96 16.34 10.11
CA SER A 20 -20.19 16.83 10.76
C SER A 20 -21.44 16.45 9.96
N THR A 21 -21.39 16.65 8.64
CA THR A 21 -22.48 16.30 7.72
C THR A 21 -22.76 14.81 7.74
N ILE A 22 -21.74 13.96 7.59
CA ILE A 22 -21.92 12.50 7.61
C ILE A 22 -22.41 12.02 8.98
N THR A 23 -21.92 12.61 10.08
CA THR A 23 -22.40 12.27 11.44
C THR A 23 -23.88 12.58 11.61
N THR A 24 -24.37 13.66 10.99
CA THR A 24 -25.79 14.01 10.97
C THR A 24 -26.61 12.99 10.19
N ILE A 25 -26.15 12.60 8.98
CA ILE A 25 -26.80 11.58 8.15
C ILE A 25 -26.87 10.22 8.87
N LEU A 26 -25.83 9.85 9.63
CA LEU A 26 -25.82 8.59 10.38
C LEU A 26 -26.86 8.50 11.50
N LYS A 27 -27.36 9.65 11.99
CA LYS A 27 -28.44 9.72 12.99
C LYS A 27 -29.84 9.56 12.38
N ASP A 28 -29.96 9.63 11.05
CA ASP A 28 -31.23 9.44 10.36
C ASP A 28 -31.56 7.94 10.28
N ASP A 29 -32.71 7.55 10.83
CA ASP A 29 -33.18 6.17 10.86
C ASP A 29 -33.66 5.66 9.49
N HIS A 30 -33.92 6.56 8.53
CA HIS A 30 -34.30 6.22 7.17
C HIS A 30 -33.12 5.81 6.28
N VAL A 31 -31.88 6.05 6.72
CA VAL A 31 -30.70 5.61 5.98
C VAL A 31 -30.49 4.11 6.20
N ASN A 32 -30.42 3.36 5.10
CA ASN A 32 -30.30 1.91 5.17
C ASN A 32 -28.97 1.45 5.84
N PRO A 33 -28.92 0.23 6.39
CA PRO A 33 -27.74 -0.27 7.11
C PRO A 33 -26.44 -0.34 6.29
N VAL A 34 -26.53 -0.65 5.00
CA VAL A 34 -25.36 -0.75 4.10
C VAL A 34 -24.74 0.63 3.88
N THR A 35 -25.58 1.63 3.62
CA THR A 35 -25.16 3.04 3.51
C THR A 35 -24.59 3.54 4.83
N LYS A 36 -25.22 3.22 5.97
CA LYS A 36 -24.67 3.56 7.30
C LYS A 36 -23.28 2.94 7.51
N GLN A 37 -23.06 1.72 7.06
CA GLN A 37 -21.75 1.07 7.17
C GLN A 37 -20.70 1.76 6.29
N ALA A 38 -21.02 2.05 5.02
CA ALA A 38 -20.13 2.77 4.12
C ALA A 38 -19.74 4.16 4.67
N LEU A 39 -20.72 4.91 5.20
CA LEU A 39 -20.50 6.22 5.80
C LEU A 39 -19.64 6.16 7.08
N ARG A 40 -19.79 5.12 7.91
CA ARG A 40 -18.91 4.89 9.07
C ARG A 40 -17.47 4.63 8.65
N THR A 41 -17.27 3.81 7.62
CA THR A 41 -15.94 3.57 7.04
C THR A 41 -15.33 4.87 6.52
N ALA A 42 -16.10 5.66 5.78
CA ALA A 42 -15.65 6.97 5.28
C ALA A 42 -15.25 7.93 6.42
N ILE A 43 -16.06 8.03 7.48
CA ILE A 43 -15.70 8.83 8.67
C ILE A 43 -14.41 8.32 9.31
N SER A 44 -14.22 7.00 9.41
CA SER A 44 -13.00 6.44 9.98
C SER A 44 -11.77 6.87 9.18
N VAL A 45 -11.83 6.76 7.86
CA VAL A 45 -10.75 7.19 6.95
C VAL A 45 -10.47 8.69 7.10
N VAL A 46 -11.51 9.53 7.07
CA VAL A 46 -11.38 11.00 7.18
C VAL A 46 -10.83 11.42 8.56
N ARG A 47 -11.24 10.75 9.64
CA ARG A 47 -10.71 11.00 10.99
C ARG A 47 -9.26 10.56 11.11
N SER A 48 -8.89 9.42 10.54
CA SER A 48 -7.50 8.99 10.45
C SER A 48 -6.69 10.07 9.72
N ALA A 49 -7.08 10.44 8.50
CA ALA A 49 -6.40 11.49 7.75
C ALA A 49 -6.29 12.83 8.52
N SER A 50 -7.34 13.23 9.25
CA SER A 50 -7.34 14.48 10.02
C SER A 50 -6.42 14.46 11.25
N ARG A 51 -6.23 13.29 11.89
CA ARG A 51 -5.33 13.14 13.06
C ARG A 51 -3.86 13.36 12.70
N TRP A 52 -3.50 13.06 11.46
CA TRP A 52 -2.11 13.07 11.00
C TRP A 52 -1.80 14.25 10.08
N TRP A 53 -2.78 15.15 9.89
CA TRP A 53 -2.71 16.30 8.98
C TRP A 53 -1.52 17.23 9.26
N ASP A 54 -1.20 17.43 10.54
CA ASP A 54 -0.10 18.30 10.98
C ASP A 54 1.26 17.58 11.00
N GLN A 55 1.30 16.28 10.66
CA GLN A 55 2.51 15.43 10.66
C GLN A 55 3.03 15.13 9.25
N TRP A 56 2.45 15.76 8.23
CA TRP A 56 2.88 15.60 6.84
C TRP A 56 4.17 16.39 6.55
N PRO A 57 5.14 15.82 5.81
CA PRO A 57 5.13 14.49 5.19
C PRO A 57 5.45 13.34 6.17
N ILE A 58 4.63 12.31 6.16
CA ILE A 58 4.84 11.05 6.90
C ILE A 58 5.59 10.08 5.99
N ARG A 59 6.61 9.38 6.49
CA ARG A 59 7.29 8.34 5.70
C ARG A 59 6.36 7.15 5.47
N ASN A 60 6.53 6.45 4.35
CA ASN A 60 5.73 5.28 3.98
C ASN A 60 5.72 4.19 5.06
N VAL A 61 6.82 4.02 5.82
CA VAL A 61 6.87 3.10 6.98
C VAL A 61 5.91 3.47 8.11
N ASP A 62 5.62 4.75 8.28
CA ASP A 62 4.79 5.26 9.36
C ASP A 62 3.33 5.51 8.89
N LYS A 63 3.06 5.35 7.59
CA LYS A 63 1.70 5.46 7.03
C LYS A 63 0.86 4.25 7.43
N SER A 64 -0.43 4.48 7.63
CA SER A 64 -1.42 3.40 7.62
C SER A 64 -1.97 3.18 6.21
N TRP A 65 -2.63 2.06 5.97
CA TRP A 65 -3.26 1.77 4.67
C TRP A 65 -4.24 2.86 4.23
N GLU A 66 -4.94 3.54 5.16
CA GLU A 66 -5.83 4.65 4.83
C GLU A 66 -5.08 5.85 4.24
N HIS A 67 -3.89 6.17 4.73
CA HIS A 67 -3.04 7.23 4.17
C HIS A 67 -2.63 6.89 2.74
N ILE A 68 -2.24 5.63 2.53
CA ILE A 68 -1.82 5.14 1.22
C ILE A 68 -3.02 5.21 0.25
N ILE A 69 -4.22 4.78 0.65
CA ILE A 69 -5.44 4.92 -0.16
C ILE A 69 -5.69 6.38 -0.53
N TYR A 70 -5.57 7.30 0.42
CA TYR A 70 -5.80 8.72 0.16
C TYR A 70 -4.82 9.29 -0.88
N GLU A 71 -3.53 8.91 -0.80
CA GLU A 71 -2.54 9.35 -1.79
C GLU A 71 -2.84 8.81 -3.18
N VAL A 72 -3.30 7.56 -3.29
CA VAL A 72 -3.52 6.88 -4.57
C VAL A 72 -4.96 6.96 -5.07
N SER A 73 -5.88 7.57 -4.32
CA SER A 73 -7.30 7.65 -4.70
C SER A 73 -7.55 8.48 -5.95
N HIS A 74 -6.58 9.29 -6.35
CA HIS A 74 -6.60 10.07 -7.58
C HIS A 74 -6.32 9.21 -8.83
N GLU A 75 -5.93 7.95 -8.64
CA GLU A 75 -5.62 6.98 -9.70
C GLU A 75 -6.56 5.75 -9.56
N PRO A 76 -7.80 5.78 -10.11
CA PRO A 76 -8.78 4.72 -9.90
C PRO A 76 -8.32 3.33 -10.36
N SER A 77 -7.45 3.28 -11.38
CA SER A 77 -6.88 2.05 -11.91
C SER A 77 -6.02 1.33 -10.87
N ILE A 78 -5.17 2.04 -10.13
CA ILE A 78 -4.27 1.43 -9.14
C ILE A 78 -4.99 1.01 -7.86
N LEU A 79 -6.04 1.75 -7.49
CA LEU A 79 -6.78 1.51 -6.25
C LEU A 79 -7.37 0.09 -6.21
N TRP A 80 -7.90 -0.40 -7.34
CA TRP A 80 -8.41 -1.76 -7.45
C TRP A 80 -7.31 -2.82 -7.19
N HIS A 81 -6.14 -2.66 -7.82
CA HIS A 81 -5.01 -3.57 -7.61
C HIS A 81 -4.56 -3.51 -6.16
N TYR A 82 -4.44 -2.32 -5.59
CA TYR A 82 -4.02 -2.13 -4.20
C TYR A 82 -4.96 -2.83 -3.21
N ILE A 83 -6.27 -2.60 -3.29
CA ILE A 83 -7.26 -3.28 -2.42
C ILE A 83 -7.16 -4.80 -2.56
N THR A 84 -6.98 -5.30 -3.79
CA THR A 84 -6.83 -6.73 -4.04
C THR A 84 -5.57 -7.29 -3.37
N VAL A 85 -4.44 -6.56 -3.44
CA VAL A 85 -3.20 -6.98 -2.76
C VAL A 85 -3.35 -6.93 -1.23
N LEU A 86 -4.09 -5.97 -0.68
CA LEU A 86 -4.33 -5.90 0.76
C LEU A 86 -5.10 -7.11 1.31
N ARG A 87 -5.99 -7.69 0.50
CA ARG A 87 -6.70 -8.93 0.84
C ARG A 87 -5.74 -10.13 0.87
N GLY A 88 -4.79 -10.18 -0.06
CA GLY A 88 -3.89 -11.31 -0.24
C GLY A 88 -4.41 -12.31 -1.28
N PRO A 89 -3.72 -13.45 -1.46
CA PRO A 89 -4.15 -14.48 -2.40
C PRO A 89 -5.46 -15.15 -1.96
N ASP A 90 -6.34 -15.50 -2.90
CA ASP A 90 -7.68 -16.07 -2.65
C ASP A 90 -7.71 -17.36 -1.81
N LYS A 91 -6.59 -18.10 -1.75
CA LYS A 91 -6.44 -19.32 -0.95
C LYS A 91 -5.96 -18.93 0.45
N ASP A 92 -6.83 -18.27 1.22
CA ASP A 92 -6.50 -17.35 2.31
C ASP A 92 -5.68 -17.92 3.50
N ASP A 93 -5.61 -19.24 3.69
CA ASP A 93 -4.96 -19.87 4.86
C ASP A 93 -3.68 -20.66 4.57
N SER A 94 -3.30 -20.84 3.30
CA SER A 94 -2.15 -21.70 2.93
C SER A 94 -0.86 -20.93 2.65
N TRP A 95 -0.90 -19.59 2.64
CA TRP A 95 0.21 -18.75 2.17
C TRP A 95 0.61 -17.59 3.09
N PRO A 96 0.94 -17.84 4.38
CA PRO A 96 1.39 -16.77 5.28
C PRO A 96 2.56 -15.98 4.70
N SER A 97 3.52 -16.65 4.06
CA SER A 97 4.70 -16.04 3.47
C SER A 97 4.37 -15.01 2.39
N ALA A 98 3.40 -15.26 1.51
CA ALA A 98 3.02 -14.30 0.46
C ALA A 98 2.52 -12.96 1.04
N LYS A 99 1.68 -13.04 2.07
CA LYS A 99 1.13 -11.86 2.76
C LYS A 99 2.22 -11.10 3.52
N VAL A 100 3.12 -11.80 4.22
CA VAL A 100 4.21 -11.15 4.93
C VAL A 100 5.19 -10.47 3.96
N LEU A 101 5.53 -11.11 2.85
CA LEU A 101 6.50 -10.58 1.89
C LEU A 101 5.97 -9.39 1.10
N PHE A 102 4.74 -9.48 0.57
CA PHE A 102 4.25 -8.53 -0.43
C PHE A 102 3.13 -7.63 0.07
N THR A 103 2.24 -8.12 0.94
CA THR A 103 1.10 -7.33 1.43
C THR A 103 1.49 -6.44 2.62
N CYS A 104 2.26 -6.95 3.57
CA CYS A 104 2.68 -6.20 4.76
C CYS A 104 3.35 -4.85 4.47
N PRO A 105 4.36 -4.77 3.58
CA PRO A 105 4.96 -3.47 3.26
C PRO A 105 3.96 -2.50 2.62
N LEU A 106 2.88 -2.99 2.01
CA LEU A 106 1.82 -2.17 1.42
C LEU A 106 0.73 -1.79 2.42
N ARG A 107 0.52 -2.53 3.50
CA ARG A 107 -0.46 -2.20 4.56
C ARG A 107 -0.05 -1.01 5.41
N GLY A 108 1.25 -0.72 5.48
CA GLY A 108 1.79 0.22 6.45
C GLY A 108 1.60 -0.27 7.88
N ARG A 109 1.61 0.64 8.86
CA ARG A 109 1.43 0.30 10.28
C ARG A 109 -0.05 0.04 10.61
N THR A 110 -0.39 -1.09 11.22
CA THR A 110 -1.76 -1.42 11.65
C THR A 110 -1.78 -2.32 12.89
N VAL A 111 -2.72 -2.07 13.80
CA VAL A 111 -2.85 -2.84 15.07
C VAL A 111 -3.72 -4.09 14.96
N MET A 112 -4.38 -4.31 13.81
CA MET A 112 -5.43 -5.32 13.67
C MET A 112 -5.07 -6.52 12.79
N ALA A 113 -3.88 -6.56 12.19
CA ALA A 113 -3.46 -7.62 11.28
C ALA A 113 -1.94 -7.58 11.04
N LEU A 114 -1.42 -8.52 10.23
CA LEU A 114 -0.05 -8.46 9.71
C LEU A 114 0.25 -7.09 9.07
N ASP A 115 1.34 -6.47 9.47
CA ASP A 115 1.69 -5.08 9.16
C ASP A 115 3.18 -4.90 8.76
N VAL A 116 3.59 -3.65 8.51
CA VAL A 116 4.96 -3.35 8.06
C VAL A 116 6.05 -3.85 9.02
N ASP A 117 5.79 -3.94 10.33
CA ASP A 117 6.78 -4.41 11.30
C ASP A 117 7.03 -5.91 11.16
N ASP A 118 6.01 -6.70 10.77
CA ASP A 118 6.18 -8.13 10.44
C ASP A 118 7.12 -8.32 9.24
N PHE A 119 7.02 -7.47 8.22
CA PHE A 119 7.96 -7.49 7.10
C PHE A 119 9.38 -7.10 7.55
N LEU A 120 9.50 -6.08 8.40
CA LEU A 120 10.80 -5.59 8.87
C LEU A 120 11.51 -6.58 9.80
N ALA A 121 10.75 -7.46 10.46
CA ALA A 121 11.28 -8.53 11.30
C ALA A 121 11.90 -9.69 10.50
N LEU A 122 11.61 -9.81 9.19
CA LEU A 122 12.14 -10.89 8.37
C LEU A 122 13.67 -10.80 8.21
N SER A 123 14.34 -11.93 8.40
CA SER A 123 15.75 -12.07 8.07
C SER A 123 15.96 -12.18 6.55
N LYS A 124 17.20 -12.05 6.10
CA LYS A 124 17.53 -12.29 4.68
C LYS A 124 17.19 -13.73 4.26
N ASP A 125 17.38 -14.69 5.15
CA ASP A 125 17.12 -16.10 4.84
C ASP A 125 15.62 -16.38 4.74
N ASP A 126 14.81 -15.76 5.62
CA ASP A 126 13.34 -15.84 5.54
C ASP A 126 12.83 -15.28 4.20
N MET A 127 13.42 -14.16 3.76
CA MET A 127 13.07 -13.53 2.49
C MET A 127 13.44 -14.42 1.29
N VAL A 128 14.61 -15.06 1.31
CA VAL A 128 15.05 -15.98 0.26
C VAL A 128 14.16 -17.22 0.21
N HIS A 129 13.91 -17.87 1.35
CA HIS A 129 13.01 -19.03 1.43
C HIS A 129 11.61 -18.67 0.96
N GLY A 130 11.08 -17.53 1.42
CA GLY A 130 9.80 -17.01 0.97
C GLY A 130 9.73 -16.82 -0.55
N PHE A 131 10.75 -16.22 -1.16
CA PHE A 131 10.81 -16.07 -2.62
C PHE A 131 10.89 -17.42 -3.36
N ILE A 132 11.61 -18.40 -2.81
CA ILE A 132 11.68 -19.76 -3.38
C ILE A 132 10.30 -20.42 -3.34
N ASP A 133 9.61 -20.36 -2.19
CA ASP A 133 8.27 -20.93 -2.02
C ASP A 133 7.26 -20.32 -2.97
N ILE A 134 7.28 -18.99 -3.10
CA ILE A 134 6.40 -18.27 -4.04
C ILE A 134 6.71 -18.66 -5.48
N LYS A 135 7.99 -18.79 -5.85
CA LYS A 135 8.38 -19.18 -7.21
C LYS A 135 7.96 -20.60 -7.54
N ALA A 136 8.08 -21.53 -6.59
CA ALA A 136 7.65 -22.91 -6.76
C ALA A 136 6.14 -23.06 -6.99
N ARG A 137 5.36 -22.02 -6.65
CA ARG A 137 3.89 -22.01 -6.74
C ARG A 137 3.38 -20.83 -7.56
N LYS A 138 4.23 -20.35 -8.48
CA LYS A 138 3.99 -19.18 -9.31
C LYS A 138 2.66 -19.29 -10.05
N GLU A 139 2.34 -20.45 -10.61
CA GLU A 139 1.11 -20.67 -11.38
C GLU A 139 -0.14 -20.43 -10.54
N GLU A 140 -0.13 -20.90 -9.28
CA GLU A 140 -1.24 -20.70 -8.34
C GLU A 140 -1.37 -19.25 -7.88
N LEU A 141 -0.23 -18.56 -7.76
CA LEU A 141 -0.16 -17.18 -7.28
C LEU A 141 -0.12 -16.15 -8.42
N GLN A 142 -0.22 -16.58 -9.69
CA GLN A 142 0.04 -15.73 -10.84
C GLN A 142 -0.86 -14.49 -10.85
N HIS A 143 -2.14 -14.66 -10.55
CA HIS A 143 -3.10 -13.55 -10.49
C HIS A 143 -2.74 -12.55 -9.38
N TYR A 144 -2.42 -13.04 -8.19
CA TYR A 144 -2.02 -12.21 -7.06
C TYR A 144 -0.68 -11.49 -7.34
N LEU A 145 0.30 -12.18 -7.90
CA LEU A 145 1.59 -11.60 -8.32
C LEU A 145 1.41 -10.51 -9.38
N HIS A 146 0.43 -10.66 -10.28
CA HIS A 146 0.10 -9.62 -11.25
C HIS A 146 -0.37 -8.35 -10.56
N HIS A 147 -1.30 -8.44 -9.59
CA HIS A 147 -1.74 -7.27 -8.81
C HIS A 147 -0.60 -6.63 -8.03
N ILE A 148 0.28 -7.42 -7.40
CA ILE A 148 1.47 -6.90 -6.69
C ILE A 148 2.34 -6.09 -7.65
N ILE A 149 2.64 -6.63 -8.82
CA ILE A 149 3.47 -5.96 -9.82
C ILE A 149 2.80 -4.67 -10.28
N SER A 150 1.49 -4.69 -10.56
CA SER A 150 0.76 -3.48 -10.95
C SER A 150 0.80 -2.38 -9.90
N VAL A 151 0.65 -2.72 -8.61
CA VAL A 151 0.83 -1.76 -7.50
C VAL A 151 2.22 -1.13 -7.56
N TRP A 152 3.26 -1.97 -7.69
CA TRP A 152 4.64 -1.48 -7.72
C TRP A 152 5.00 -0.72 -9.00
N GLU A 153 4.31 -0.95 -10.13
CA GLU A 153 4.51 -0.15 -11.34
C GLU A 153 4.22 1.33 -11.09
N CYS A 154 3.18 1.61 -10.31
CA CYS A 154 2.83 2.96 -9.92
C CYS A 154 3.67 3.44 -8.72
N PHE A 155 3.83 2.61 -7.69
CA PHE A 155 4.44 3.05 -6.43
C PHE A 155 5.95 3.23 -6.57
N TYR A 156 6.61 2.23 -7.16
CA TYR A 156 8.07 2.24 -7.31
C TYR A 156 8.52 1.29 -8.44
N PRO A 157 8.63 1.77 -9.70
CA PRO A 157 8.81 0.94 -10.90
C PRO A 157 9.99 -0.06 -10.82
N SER A 158 11.06 0.34 -10.14
CA SER A 158 12.23 -0.52 -9.87
C SER A 158 11.86 -1.84 -9.16
N ILE A 159 10.89 -1.84 -8.24
CA ILE A 159 10.40 -3.06 -7.59
C ILE A 159 9.62 -3.92 -8.58
N ALA A 160 8.70 -3.32 -9.35
CA ALA A 160 7.91 -4.07 -10.34
C ALA A 160 8.80 -4.78 -11.37
N LYS A 161 9.85 -4.08 -11.85
CA LYS A 161 10.85 -4.64 -12.78
C LYS A 161 11.59 -5.83 -12.17
N LEU A 162 12.00 -5.71 -10.90
CA LEU A 162 12.67 -6.79 -10.17
C LEU A 162 11.76 -8.03 -10.05
N LEU A 163 10.52 -7.84 -9.58
CA LEU A 163 9.57 -8.94 -9.38
C LEU A 163 9.23 -9.65 -10.71
N ARG A 164 9.07 -8.90 -11.81
CA ARG A 164 8.92 -9.49 -13.14
C ARG A 164 10.13 -10.30 -13.58
N GLY A 165 11.34 -9.78 -13.35
CA GLY A 165 12.58 -10.48 -13.67
C GLY A 165 12.72 -11.81 -12.92
N VAL A 166 12.30 -11.84 -11.65
CA VAL A 166 12.37 -13.05 -10.80
C VAL A 166 11.29 -14.07 -11.16
N PHE A 167 10.02 -13.65 -11.18
CA PHE A 167 8.88 -14.57 -11.24
C PHE A 167 8.40 -14.84 -12.68
N PHE A 168 8.46 -13.87 -13.59
CA PHE A 168 7.87 -14.02 -14.92
C PHE A 168 8.90 -14.31 -16.01
N VAL A 169 9.93 -13.46 -16.13
CA VAL A 169 10.98 -13.58 -17.14
C VAL A 169 12.00 -14.65 -16.76
N GLY A 170 12.30 -14.76 -15.47
CA GLY A 170 13.28 -15.73 -14.95
C GLY A 170 14.74 -15.36 -15.22
N ASN A 171 15.03 -14.11 -15.59
CA ASN A 171 16.40 -13.63 -15.84
C ASN A 171 17.12 -13.13 -14.58
N ILE A 172 16.44 -13.11 -13.42
CA ILE A 172 17.01 -12.78 -12.12
C ILE A 172 16.93 -14.01 -11.21
N LYS A 173 18.06 -14.40 -10.63
CA LYS A 173 18.11 -15.49 -9.65
C LYS A 173 17.29 -15.13 -8.41
N VAL A 174 16.65 -16.12 -7.81
CA VAL A 174 15.63 -15.93 -6.76
C VAL A 174 16.20 -15.29 -5.51
N ASP A 175 17.35 -15.79 -5.07
CA ASP A 175 18.14 -15.29 -3.95
C ASP A 175 18.58 -13.83 -4.14
N VAL A 176 19.15 -13.52 -5.31
CA VAL A 176 19.52 -12.16 -5.70
C VAL A 176 18.29 -11.25 -5.74
N GLY A 177 17.18 -11.76 -6.26
CA GLY A 177 15.90 -11.08 -6.30
C GLY A 177 15.38 -10.72 -4.91
N ALA A 178 15.36 -11.68 -3.99
CA ALA A 178 14.90 -11.50 -2.62
C ALA A 178 15.72 -10.42 -1.88
N ILE A 179 17.05 -10.50 -1.97
CA ILE A 179 17.95 -9.54 -1.31
C ILE A 179 17.71 -8.12 -1.85
N ARG A 180 17.67 -7.96 -3.18
CA ARG A 180 17.40 -6.66 -3.82
C ARG A 180 16.00 -6.13 -3.49
N TYR A 181 15.01 -7.01 -3.34
CA TYR A 181 13.66 -6.61 -3.01
C TYR A 181 13.59 -5.96 -1.63
N ILE A 182 14.25 -6.53 -0.62
CA ILE A 182 14.35 -5.92 0.73
C ILE A 182 14.93 -4.51 0.65
N GLU A 183 16.02 -4.34 -0.11
CA GLU A 183 16.70 -3.05 -0.25
C GLU A 183 15.80 -2.00 -0.90
N LEU A 184 15.07 -2.38 -1.96
CA LEU A 184 14.15 -1.49 -2.64
C LEU A 184 12.94 -1.13 -1.78
N ILE A 185 12.36 -2.10 -1.06
CA ILE A 185 11.25 -1.84 -0.14
C ILE A 185 11.72 -0.90 0.97
N ARG A 186 12.89 -1.14 1.59
CA ARG A 186 13.43 -0.24 2.61
C ARG A 186 13.64 1.18 2.09
N LYS A 187 14.11 1.34 0.85
CA LYS A 187 14.19 2.66 0.21
C LYS A 187 12.81 3.29 0.07
N TRP A 188 11.84 2.59 -0.50
CA TRP A 188 10.46 3.08 -0.65
C TRP A 188 9.84 3.47 0.70
N LEU A 189 10.05 2.66 1.75
CA LEU A 189 9.57 2.90 3.11
C LEU A 189 10.11 4.20 3.74
N GLN A 190 11.28 4.68 3.32
CA GLN A 190 11.84 5.96 3.79
C GLN A 190 11.30 7.18 3.04
N ASN A 191 10.60 6.99 1.90
CA ASN A 191 10.03 8.11 1.15
C ASN A 191 8.73 8.60 1.79
N SER A 192 8.43 9.88 1.57
CA SER A 192 7.18 10.50 2.01
C SER A 192 6.04 10.40 0.99
N GLU A 193 6.34 10.00 -0.25
CA GLU A 193 5.34 9.83 -1.31
C GLU A 193 5.20 8.33 -1.60
N VAL A 194 3.96 7.85 -1.71
CA VAL A 194 3.68 6.47 -2.12
C VAL A 194 4.06 6.23 -3.58
N ILE A 195 3.73 7.19 -4.44
CA ILE A 195 4.00 7.15 -5.89
C ILE A 195 5.30 7.90 -6.16
N ILE A 196 6.37 7.16 -6.45
CA ILE A 196 7.67 7.74 -6.80
C ILE A 196 7.78 7.75 -8.31
N THR A 197 7.58 8.92 -8.91
CA THR A 197 7.94 9.12 -10.32
C THR A 197 9.46 9.09 -10.41
N GLU A 198 10.02 8.05 -11.05
CA GLU A 198 11.41 8.10 -11.49
C GLU A 198 11.50 9.29 -12.45
N LYS A 199 11.99 10.45 -11.95
CA LYS A 199 12.28 11.59 -12.83
C LYS A 199 13.21 11.05 -13.90
N GLU A 200 12.75 11.02 -15.14
CA GLU A 200 13.61 10.83 -16.29
C GLU A 200 14.77 11.81 -16.12
N GLY A 201 15.96 11.25 -15.85
CA GLY A 201 17.18 12.02 -15.89
C GLY A 201 17.28 12.55 -17.31
N LYS A 202 16.97 13.84 -17.50
CA LYS A 202 17.51 14.60 -18.61
C LYS A 202 19.02 14.52 -18.44
N VAL A 203 19.63 13.60 -19.16
CA VAL A 203 21.05 13.66 -19.50
C VAL A 203 21.20 14.96 -20.29
N GLY A 204 21.74 15.97 -19.62
CA GLY A 204 22.27 17.15 -20.26
C GLY A 204 23.59 16.85 -20.95
#